data_AF-A0A345YHM9-F1
#
_entry.id   AF-A0A345YHM9-F1
#
_cell.length_a   1.000
_cell.length_b   1.000
_cell.length_c   1.000
_cell.angle_alpha   90.00
_cell.angle_beta   90.00
_cell.angle_gamma   90.00
#
_symmetry.space_group_name_H-M   'P 1'
#
loop_
_entity.id
_entity.type
_entity.pdbx_description
1 polymer ?
#
loop_
_entity_poly.entity_id
_entity_poly.type
_entity_poly.pdbx_seq_one_letter_code
_entity_poly.pdbx_strand_id
1 'polypeptide(L)'
;MLPGCLAKTVVDVATAPVKVVSKGVDLATTSQSEADEKRGREIRKREQRLAKLERDYEKQLDQCEDGARRACNEARDTYAEMQQIIPSIPTEPER
;
A
#
# COMPACT_ATOMS: atom_id res chain seq x y z
N MET A 1 -2.46 69.81 -12.86
CA MET A 1 -1.55 68.65 -12.95
C MET A 1 -1.09 68.33 -11.53
N LEU A 2 -1.83 67.43 -10.87
CA LEU A 2 -1.41 66.07 -10.48
C LEU A 2 -0.51 66.04 -9.22
N PRO A 3 -1.09 65.81 -8.03
CA PRO A 3 -0.35 65.31 -6.88
C PRO A 3 -0.09 63.81 -7.11
N GLY A 4 1.14 63.34 -6.93
CA GLY A 4 1.40 61.91 -6.91
C GLY A 4 2.68 61.49 -7.62
N CYS A 5 3.80 61.75 -6.98
CA CYS A 5 4.96 60.87 -7.04
C CYS A 5 5.42 60.68 -5.61
N LEU A 6 5.97 59.50 -5.27
CA LEU A 6 6.52 59.11 -3.96
C LEU A 6 5.61 58.34 -3.00
N ALA A 7 4.57 57.67 -3.48
CA ALA A 7 3.91 56.62 -2.70
C ALA A 7 3.56 55.41 -3.56
N LYS A 8 4.57 54.64 -4.00
CA LYS A 8 4.32 53.27 -4.52
C LYS A 8 5.53 52.34 -4.72
N THR A 9 6.73 52.67 -4.25
CA THR A 9 7.92 51.81 -4.43
C THR A 9 8.24 50.90 -3.25
N VAL A 10 7.40 50.86 -2.20
CA VAL A 10 7.68 50.04 -0.99
C VAL A 10 6.76 48.82 -0.82
N VAL A 11 5.87 48.54 -1.77
CA VAL A 11 4.90 47.43 -1.62
C VAL A 11 5.28 46.17 -2.40
N ASP A 12 6.17 46.24 -3.39
CA ASP A 12 6.45 45.06 -4.23
C ASP A 12 7.53 44.10 -3.69
N VAL A 13 8.13 44.37 -2.52
CA VAL A 13 9.06 43.42 -1.86
C VAL A 13 8.33 42.45 -0.90
N ALA A 14 7.03 42.66 -0.65
CA ALA A 14 6.22 41.78 0.21
C ALA A 14 5.46 40.68 -0.56
N THR A 15 5.76 40.47 -1.84
CA THR A 15 5.12 39.45 -2.70
C THR A 15 6.18 38.91 -3.66
N ALA A 16 6.76 37.72 -3.55
CA ALA A 16 6.53 36.56 -2.71
C ALA A 16 7.74 35.61 -2.83
N PRO A 17 8.32 35.08 -1.74
CA PRO A 17 9.19 33.91 -1.85
C PRO A 17 8.44 32.58 -1.61
N VAL A 18 7.11 32.59 -1.52
CA VAL A 18 6.33 31.37 -1.18
C VAL A 18 6.32 30.33 -2.31
N LYS A 19 6.68 30.71 -3.55
CA LYS A 19 6.61 29.79 -4.72
C LYS A 19 7.79 28.81 -4.86
N VAL A 20 8.82 28.89 -4.02
CA VAL A 20 9.99 27.99 -4.13
C VAL A 20 9.86 26.77 -3.20
N VAL A 21 9.03 26.84 -2.16
CA VAL A 21 8.84 25.75 -1.19
C VAL A 21 8.03 24.58 -1.77
N SER A 22 7.12 24.85 -2.72
CA SER A 22 6.18 23.83 -3.24
C SER A 22 6.85 22.68 -4.00
N LYS A 23 7.97 22.92 -4.71
CA LYS A 23 8.60 21.88 -5.53
C LYS A 23 9.25 20.74 -4.74
N GLY A 24 9.72 21.00 -3.53
CA GLY A 24 10.28 19.95 -2.65
C GLY A 24 9.20 19.07 -2.03
N VAL A 25 8.04 19.67 -1.74
CA VAL A 25 6.88 18.96 -1.18
C VAL A 25 6.23 18.09 -2.25
N ASP A 26 6.12 18.55 -3.50
CA ASP A 26 5.55 17.76 -4.61
C ASP A 26 6.36 16.49 -4.88
N LEU A 27 7.69 16.57 -4.95
CA LEU A 27 8.55 15.38 -5.14
C LEU A 27 8.46 14.39 -3.97
N ALA A 28 8.44 14.89 -2.74
CA ALA A 28 8.28 14.03 -1.56
C ALA A 28 6.88 13.40 -1.47
N THR A 29 5.85 14.08 -1.99
CA THR A 29 4.46 13.59 -2.00
C THR A 29 4.24 12.58 -3.13
N THR A 30 4.81 12.81 -4.32
CA THR A 30 4.83 11.82 -5.41
C THR A 30 5.60 10.57 -4.99
N SER A 31 6.77 10.73 -4.37
CA SER A 31 7.56 9.60 -3.87
C SER A 31 6.81 8.78 -2.82
N GLN A 32 6.05 9.41 -1.92
CA GLN A 32 5.18 8.71 -0.98
C GLN A 32 4.01 8.01 -1.69
N SER A 33 3.34 8.68 -2.63
CA SER A 33 2.23 8.09 -3.41
C SER A 33 2.69 6.84 -4.18
N GLU A 34 3.88 6.88 -4.79
CA GLU A 34 4.48 5.74 -5.48
C GLU A 34 4.82 4.59 -4.52
N ALA A 35 5.33 4.90 -3.32
CA ALA A 35 5.63 3.91 -2.29
C ALA A 35 4.35 3.22 -1.77
N ASP A 36 3.30 3.99 -1.52
CA ASP A 36 2.00 3.47 -1.07
C ASP A 36 1.34 2.61 -2.14
N GLU A 37 1.41 3.02 -3.41
CA GLU A 37 0.89 2.22 -4.51
C GLU A 37 1.64 0.89 -4.63
N LYS A 38 2.98 0.90 -4.48
CA LYS A 38 3.79 -0.32 -4.47
C LYS A 38 3.42 -1.23 -3.30
N ARG A 39 3.30 -0.68 -2.10
CA ARG A 39 2.89 -1.41 -0.90
C ARG A 39 1.51 -2.05 -1.09
N GLY A 40 0.54 -1.30 -1.63
CA GLY A 40 -0.80 -1.80 -1.93
C GLY A 40 -0.79 -2.94 -2.95
N ARG A 41 0.05 -2.85 -4.00
CA ARG A 41 0.23 -3.96 -4.96
C ARG A 41 0.84 -5.20 -4.30
N GLU A 42 1.80 -5.05 -3.41
CA GLU A 42 2.41 -6.18 -2.69
C GLU A 42 1.41 -6.85 -1.75
N ILE A 43 0.60 -6.09 -1.03
CA ILE A 43 -0.46 -6.62 -0.16
C ILE A 43 -1.47 -7.42 -1.00
N ARG A 44 -1.98 -6.86 -2.10
CA ARG A 44 -2.92 -7.58 -3.00
C ARG A 44 -2.34 -8.89 -3.54
N LYS A 45 -1.03 -8.93 -3.85
CA LYS A 45 -0.37 -10.17 -4.28
C LYS A 45 -0.33 -11.23 -3.17
N ARG A 46 -0.10 -10.82 -1.92
CA ARG A 46 -0.10 -11.72 -0.76
C ARG A 46 -1.50 -12.26 -0.48
N GLU A 47 -2.51 -11.40 -0.52
CA GLU A 47 -3.92 -11.79 -0.40
C GLU A 47 -4.33 -12.80 -1.49
N GLN A 48 -3.98 -12.54 -2.75
CA GLN A 48 -4.24 -13.48 -3.85
C GLN A 48 -3.53 -14.82 -3.67
N ARG A 49 -2.30 -14.81 -3.16
CA ARG A 49 -1.58 -16.05 -2.85
C ARG A 49 -2.25 -16.81 -1.72
N LEU A 50 -2.64 -16.14 -0.65
CA LEU A 50 -3.37 -16.76 0.47
C LEU A 50 -4.68 -17.39 -0.01
N ALA A 51 -5.50 -16.64 -0.76
CA ALA A 51 -6.77 -17.13 -1.29
C ALA A 51 -6.62 -18.34 -2.22
N LYS A 52 -5.48 -18.46 -2.93
CA LYS A 52 -5.17 -19.65 -3.72
C LYS A 52 -4.83 -20.83 -2.80
N LEU A 53 -3.98 -20.62 -1.81
CA LEU A 53 -3.58 -21.66 -0.86
C LEU A 53 -4.77 -22.19 -0.06
N GLU A 54 -5.71 -21.32 0.34
CA GLU A 54 -6.94 -21.72 1.03
C GLU A 54 -7.77 -22.70 0.18
N ARG A 55 -7.98 -22.37 -1.11
CA ARG A 55 -8.70 -23.25 -2.04
C ARG A 55 -7.99 -24.58 -2.28
N ASP A 56 -6.66 -24.56 -2.32
CA ASP A 56 -5.86 -25.78 -2.52
C ASP A 56 -5.87 -26.64 -1.25
N TYR A 57 -5.80 -26.01 -0.07
CA TYR A 57 -5.92 -26.67 1.23
C TYR A 57 -7.27 -27.37 1.40
N GLU A 58 -8.38 -26.69 1.09
CA GLU A 58 -9.73 -27.29 1.15
C GLU A 58 -9.82 -28.56 0.29
N LYS A 59 -9.38 -28.49 -0.98
CA LYS A 59 -9.36 -29.67 -1.87
C LYS A 59 -8.48 -30.80 -1.37
N GLN A 60 -7.36 -30.46 -0.74
CA GLN A 60 -6.43 -31.45 -0.19
C GLN A 60 -7.02 -32.11 1.07
N LEU A 61 -7.77 -31.36 1.89
CA LEU A 61 -8.53 -31.93 3.00
C LEU A 61 -9.62 -32.87 2.51
N ASP A 62 -10.43 -32.48 1.52
CA ASP A 62 -11.46 -33.35 0.95
C ASP A 62 -10.86 -34.69 0.48
N GLN A 63 -9.76 -34.63 -0.28
CA GLN A 63 -9.06 -35.83 -0.74
C GLN A 63 -8.40 -36.63 0.40
N CYS A 64 -7.93 -35.95 1.43
CA CYS A 64 -7.39 -36.60 2.62
C CYS A 64 -8.47 -37.40 3.35
N GLU A 65 -9.66 -36.82 3.49
CA GLU A 65 -10.85 -37.48 4.07
C GLU A 65 -11.29 -38.69 3.23
N ASP A 66 -11.16 -38.61 1.91
CA ASP A 66 -11.37 -39.74 0.97
C ASP A 66 -10.28 -40.83 1.06
N GLY A 67 -9.27 -40.66 1.91
CA GLY A 67 -8.22 -41.64 2.20
C GLY A 67 -6.92 -41.46 1.40
N ALA A 68 -6.78 -40.39 0.63
CA ALA A 68 -5.55 -40.09 -0.09
C ALA A 68 -4.47 -39.57 0.87
N ARG A 69 -3.66 -40.49 1.43
CA ARG A 69 -2.57 -40.17 2.39
C ARG A 69 -1.63 -39.07 1.90
N ARG A 70 -1.38 -38.99 0.59
CA ARG A 70 -0.55 -37.93 0.00
C ARG A 70 -1.20 -36.56 0.14
N ALA A 71 -2.51 -36.46 -0.12
CA ALA A 71 -3.26 -35.22 0.02
C ALA A 71 -3.26 -34.72 1.48
N CYS A 72 -3.28 -35.64 2.46
CA CYS A 72 -3.11 -35.27 3.87
C CYS A 72 -1.76 -34.58 4.15
N ASN A 73 -0.67 -35.04 3.54
CA ASN A 73 0.64 -34.40 3.70
C ASN A 73 0.67 -33.05 2.99
N GLU A 74 0.14 -32.99 1.76
CA GLU A 74 0.05 -31.75 1.00
C GLU A 74 -0.80 -30.69 1.72
N ALA A 75 -1.93 -31.09 2.35
CA ALA A 75 -2.75 -30.20 3.18
C ALA A 75 -1.94 -29.59 4.33
N ARG A 76 -1.11 -30.39 5.01
CA ARG A 76 -0.25 -29.91 6.10
C ARG A 76 0.80 -28.92 5.61
N ASP A 77 1.42 -29.18 4.46
CA ASP A 77 2.42 -28.30 3.87
C ASP A 77 1.79 -26.97 3.41
N THR A 78 0.64 -27.04 2.72
CA THR A 78 -0.14 -25.86 2.32
C THR A 78 -0.53 -25.03 3.53
N TYR A 79 -1.01 -25.68 4.60
CA TYR A 79 -1.33 -24.98 5.84
C TYR A 79 -0.12 -24.29 6.46
N ALA A 80 1.05 -24.95 6.48
CA ALA A 80 2.28 -24.34 6.97
C ALA A 80 2.69 -23.11 6.13
N GLU A 81 2.49 -23.14 4.81
CA GLU A 81 2.72 -21.98 3.93
C GLU A 81 1.75 -20.83 4.24
N MET A 82 0.45 -21.13 4.44
CA MET A 82 -0.54 -20.13 4.82
C MET A 82 -0.15 -19.43 6.14
N GLN A 83 0.31 -20.18 7.14
CA GLN A 83 0.76 -19.62 8.43
C GLN A 83 1.95 -18.66 8.31
N GLN A 84 2.76 -18.77 7.25
CA GLN A 84 3.84 -17.81 6.98
C GLN A 84 3.34 -16.52 6.33
N ILE A 85 2.22 -16.58 5.60
CA ILE A 85 1.69 -15.45 4.83
C ILE A 85 0.69 -14.64 5.65
N ILE A 86 -0.17 -15.28 6.42
CA ILE A 86 -1.24 -14.62 7.20
C ILE A 86 -0.71 -13.43 8.03
N PRO A 87 0.42 -13.54 8.77
CA PRO A 87 0.92 -12.41 9.58
C PRO A 87 1.39 -11.20 8.75
N SER A 88 1.62 -11.38 7.44
CA SER A 88 2.11 -10.34 6.53
C SER A 88 0.99 -9.55 5.83
N ILE A 89 -0.27 -9.95 6.04
CA ILE A 89 -1.47 -9.30 5.49
C ILE A 89 -2.07 -8.40 6.58
N PRO A 90 -2.32 -7.10 6.30
CA PRO A 90 -2.95 -6.22 7.26
C PRO A 90 -4.40 -6.64 7.51
N THR A 91 -4.82 -6.70 8.77
CA THR A 91 -6.21 -6.93 9.16
C THR A 91 -6.93 -5.60 9.40
N GLU A 92 -8.21 -5.52 9.04
CA GLU A 92 -9.03 -4.37 9.45
C GLU A 92 -9.19 -4.37 10.98
N PRO A 93 -9.10 -3.20 11.64
CA PRO A 93 -9.40 -3.12 13.06
C PRO A 93 -10.89 -3.41 13.30
N GLU A 94 -11.19 -4.20 14.34
CA GLU A 94 -12.56 -4.38 14.82
C GLU A 94 -13.14 -2.99 15.19
N ARG A 95 -14.30 -2.64 14.63
CA ARG A 95 -14.97 -1.35 14.84
C ARG A 95 -15.77 -1.30 16.13
#